data_AF-A0A1E8YNC4-F1
#
_entry.id   AF-A0A1E8YNC4-F1
#
_cell.length_a   1.000
_cell.length_b   1.000
_cell.length_c   1.000
_cell.angle_alpha   90.00
_cell.angle_beta   90.00
_cell.angle_gamma   90.00
#
_symmetry.space_group_name_H-M   'P 1'
#
loop_
_entity.id
_entity.type
_entity.pdbx_description
1 polymer ?
#
loop_
_entity_poly.entity_id
_entity_poly.type
_entity_poly.pdbx_seq_one_letter_code
_entity_poly.pdbx_strand_id
1 'polypeptide(L)'
;MIHQDIQELINNIQNHQQQYQNNILQLTQVVLELKEENNRLRMLNHNLEDQLQKLVNESVTQEEDTPIEEQHISGKDRLQGFYDDGIHVCHELFGKRRQSSEDCLFCQDVLMRLSKG
;
A
#
# COMPACT_ATOMS: atom_id res chain seq x y z
N MET A 1 -11.80 -7.73 55.15
CA MET A 1 -12.88 -7.41 54.19
C MET A 1 -12.53 -6.20 53.35
N ILE A 2 -12.74 -4.95 53.79
CA ILE A 2 -12.55 -3.76 52.93
C ILE A 2 -11.19 -3.71 52.20
N HIS A 3 -10.09 -4.07 52.88
CA HIS A 3 -8.76 -4.10 52.26
C HIS A 3 -8.65 -5.17 51.15
N GLN A 4 -9.26 -6.34 51.32
CA GLN A 4 -9.24 -7.40 50.30
C GLN A 4 -10.08 -7.01 49.08
N ASP A 5 -11.23 -6.38 49.29
CA ASP A 5 -12.12 -5.94 48.20
C ASP A 5 -11.44 -4.87 47.32
N ILE A 6 -10.68 -3.96 47.93
CA ILE A 6 -9.88 -2.95 47.21
C ILE A 6 -8.75 -3.61 46.41
N GLN A 7 -8.06 -4.61 46.97
CA GLN A 7 -7.00 -5.32 46.25
C GLN A 7 -7.55 -6.10 45.05
N GLU A 8 -8.72 -6.72 45.19
CA GLU A 8 -9.39 -7.40 44.09
C GLU A 8 -9.79 -6.42 42.97
N LEU A 9 -10.30 -5.23 43.32
CA LEU A 9 -10.60 -4.18 42.35
C LEU A 9 -9.33 -3.72 41.60
N ILE A 10 -8.22 -3.52 42.31
CA ILE A 10 -6.93 -3.15 41.69
C ILE A 10 -6.48 -4.24 40.71
N ASN A 11 -6.51 -5.51 41.11
CA ASN A 11 -6.14 -6.63 40.24
C ASN A 11 -7.03 -6.70 38.99
N ASN A 12 -8.34 -6.49 39.14
CA ASN A 12 -9.26 -6.45 38.01
C ASN A 12 -8.95 -5.31 37.04
N ILE A 13 -8.63 -4.12 37.55
CA ILE A 13 -8.23 -2.97 36.71
C ILE A 13 -6.91 -3.27 35.97
N GLN A 14 -5.92 -3.86 36.65
CA GLN A 14 -4.65 -4.25 36.04
C GLN A 14 -4.84 -5.29 34.92
N ASN A 15 -5.70 -6.28 35.14
CA ASN A 15 -6.04 -7.28 34.13
C ASN A 15 -6.72 -6.65 32.91
N HIS A 16 -7.70 -5.76 33.12
CA HIS A 16 -8.34 -5.04 32.02
C HIS A 16 -7.34 -4.15 31.25
N GLN A 17 -6.44 -3.47 31.96
CA GLN A 17 -5.39 -2.67 31.32
C GLN A 17 -4.51 -3.54 30.41
N GLN A 18 -4.09 -4.71 30.87
CA GLN A 18 -3.31 -5.65 30.07
C GLN A 18 -4.09 -6.14 28.85
N GLN A 19 -5.38 -6.45 29.01
CA GLN A 19 -6.26 -6.82 27.90
C GLN A 19 -6.36 -5.70 26.85
N TYR A 20 -6.56 -4.45 27.27
CA TYR A 20 -6.60 -3.32 26.35
C TYR A 20 -5.29 -3.11 25.60
N GLN A 21 -4.14 -3.27 26.27
CA GLN A 21 -2.84 -3.21 25.60
C GLN A 21 -2.70 -4.28 24.52
N ASN A 22 -3.08 -5.52 24.82
CA ASN A 22 -3.07 -6.61 23.84
C ASN A 22 -4.00 -6.33 22.65
N ASN A 23 -5.21 -5.83 22.92
CA ASN A 23 -6.16 -5.49 21.87
C ASN A 23 -5.63 -4.37 20.96
N ILE A 24 -4.97 -3.35 21.53
CA ILE A 24 -4.36 -2.27 20.75
C ILE A 24 -3.25 -2.81 19.85
N LEU A 25 -2.40 -3.71 20.35
CA LEU A 25 -1.35 -4.33 19.54
C LEU A 25 -1.94 -5.15 18.37
N GLN A 26 -2.96 -5.96 18.65
CA GLN A 26 -3.65 -6.75 17.62
C GLN A 26 -4.32 -5.86 16.56
N LEU A 27 -5.04 -4.82 16.98
CA LEU A 27 -5.66 -3.88 16.06
C LEU A 27 -4.63 -3.14 15.21
N THR A 28 -3.51 -2.73 15.82
CA THR A 28 -2.41 -2.08 15.09
C THR A 28 -1.87 -3.00 14.00
N GLN A 29 -1.66 -4.28 14.31
CA GLN A 29 -1.20 -5.27 13.34
C GLN A 29 -2.19 -5.44 12.18
N VAL A 30 -3.48 -5.58 12.47
CA VAL A 30 -4.53 -5.69 11.44
C VAL A 30 -4.59 -4.43 10.56
N VAL A 31 -4.46 -3.24 11.15
CA VAL A 31 -4.43 -1.99 10.39
C VAL A 31 -3.22 -1.93 9.45
N LEU A 32 -2.06 -2.42 9.88
CA LEU A 32 -0.87 -2.50 9.03
C LEU A 32 -1.09 -3.44 7.85
N GLU A 33 -1.62 -4.63 8.10
CA GLU A 33 -1.93 -5.62 7.06
C GLU A 33 -2.93 -5.09 6.03
N LEU A 34 -4.00 -4.42 6.50
CA LEU A 34 -4.99 -3.81 5.63
C LEU A 34 -4.40 -2.67 4.79
N LYS A 35 -3.46 -1.90 5.34
CA LYS A 35 -2.77 -0.86 4.58
C LYS A 35 -1.89 -1.46 3.49
N GLU A 36 -1.13 -2.51 3.78
CA GLU A 36 -0.32 -3.20 2.78
C GLU A 36 -1.17 -3.80 1.67
N GLU A 37 -2.31 -4.41 2.02
CA GLU A 37 -3.22 -4.97 1.03
C GLU A 37 -3.89 -3.88 0.19
N ASN A 38 -4.28 -2.76 0.80
CA ASN A 38 -4.82 -1.61 0.08
C ASN A 38 -3.80 -1.06 -0.93
N ASN A 39 -2.52 -0.98 -0.56
CA ASN A 39 -1.45 -0.56 -1.46
C ASN A 39 -1.34 -1.51 -2.66
N ARG A 40 -1.33 -2.83 -2.43
CA ARG A 40 -1.30 -3.83 -3.53
C ARG A 40 -2.48 -3.66 -4.47
N LEU A 41 -3.69 -3.53 -3.91
CA LEU A 41 -4.92 -3.37 -4.70
C LEU A 41 -4.87 -2.09 -5.53
N ARG A 42 -4.41 -0.97 -4.98
CA ARG A 42 -4.24 0.29 -5.71
C ARG A 42 -3.27 0.13 -6.89
N MET A 43 -2.15 -0.52 -6.66
CA MET A 43 -1.15 -0.75 -7.71
C MET A 43 -1.66 -1.68 -8.81
N LEU A 44 -2.36 -2.76 -8.45
CA LEU A 44 -2.97 -3.69 -9.40
C LEU A 44 -4.10 -3.02 -10.20
N ASN A 45 -4.92 -2.20 -9.54
CA ASN A 45 -6.00 -1.47 -10.21
C ASN A 45 -5.43 -0.53 -11.28
N HIS A 46 -4.42 0.27 -10.96
CA HIS A 46 -3.77 1.13 -11.96
C HIS A 46 -3.14 0.33 -13.11
N ASN A 47 -2.60 -0.87 -12.85
CA ASN A 47 -2.09 -1.73 -13.91
C ASN A 47 -3.21 -2.20 -14.85
N LEU A 48 -4.37 -2.55 -14.30
CA LEU A 48 -5.54 -2.93 -15.08
C LEU A 48 -6.10 -1.75 -15.90
N GLU A 49 -6.17 -0.56 -15.31
CA GLU A 49 -6.55 0.68 -16.01
C GLU A 49 -5.62 0.92 -17.21
N ASP A 50 -4.30 0.78 -17.04
CA ASP A 50 -3.33 0.93 -18.11
C ASP A 50 -3.50 -0.11 -19.23
N GLN A 51 -3.82 -1.36 -18.89
CA GLN A 51 -4.08 -2.42 -19.88
C GLN A 51 -5.37 -2.15 -20.64
N LEU A 52 -6.44 -1.76 -19.96
CA LEU A 52 -7.72 -1.42 -20.59
C LEU A 52 -7.57 -0.23 -21.53
N GLN A 53 -6.84 0.81 -21.11
CA GLN A 53 -6.62 1.99 -21.94
C GLN A 53 -5.81 1.66 -23.20
N LYS A 54 -4.81 0.77 -23.12
CA LYS A 54 -4.10 0.27 -24.30
C LYS A 54 -5.04 -0.44 -25.28
N LEU A 55 -5.89 -1.33 -24.78
CA LEU A 55 -6.87 -2.05 -25.61
C LEU A 55 -7.91 -1.11 -26.24
N VAL A 56 -8.33 -0.07 -25.52
CA VAL A 56 -9.24 0.95 -26.06
C VAL A 56 -8.54 1.75 -27.16
N ASN A 57 -7.31 2.21 -26.94
CA ASN A 57 -6.56 2.97 -27.94
C ASN A 57 -6.22 2.13 -29.18
N GLU A 58 -5.93 0.84 -29.01
CA GLU A 58 -5.73 -0.12 -30.11
C GLU A 58 -7.01 -0.40 -30.91
N SER A 59 -8.18 -0.27 -30.30
CA SER A 59 -9.47 -0.47 -30.97
C SER A 59 -10.03 0.81 -31.60
N VAL A 60 -9.76 1.99 -31.02
CA VAL A 60 -10.18 3.31 -31.56
C VAL A 60 -9.29 3.79 -32.71
N THR A 61 -8.04 3.33 -32.82
CA THR A 61 -7.16 3.68 -33.96
C THR A 61 -7.61 3.11 -35.32
N GLN A 62 -8.73 2.37 -35.38
CA GLN A 62 -9.39 2.00 -36.63
C GLN A 62 -10.47 3.00 -37.10
N GLU A 63 -11.00 3.86 -36.23
CA GLU A 63 -12.05 4.82 -36.57
C GLU A 63 -11.83 6.16 -35.83
N GLU A 64 -11.38 7.16 -36.58
CA GLU A 64 -11.43 8.62 -36.30
C GLU A 64 -10.29 9.29 -35.47
N ASP A 65 -9.58 10.18 -36.17
CA ASP A 65 -8.67 11.21 -35.66
C ASP A 65 -9.39 12.18 -34.69
N THR A 66 -9.28 11.97 -33.38
CA THR A 66 -9.39 13.07 -32.41
C THR A 66 -8.35 12.92 -31.30
N PRO A 67 -7.50 13.94 -31.02
CA PRO A 67 -6.53 13.87 -29.95
C PRO A 67 -7.22 14.17 -28.62
N ILE A 68 -7.57 13.14 -27.87
CA ILE A 68 -7.96 13.28 -26.47
C ILE A 68 -6.65 13.47 -25.69
N GLU A 69 -6.32 14.71 -25.35
CA GLU A 69 -5.28 15.05 -24.35
C GLU A 69 -5.78 14.67 -22.94
N GLU A 70 -5.90 13.38 -22.65
CA GLU A 70 -5.82 12.93 -21.27
C GLU A 70 -4.37 13.09 -20.82
N GLN A 71 -4.13 13.80 -19.72
CA GLN A 71 -2.82 13.86 -19.08
C GLN A 71 -2.45 12.45 -18.60
N HIS A 72 -1.91 11.64 -19.51
CA HIS A 72 -1.49 10.28 -19.24
C HIS A 72 -0.29 10.34 -18.31
N ILE A 73 -0.53 10.12 -17.02
CA ILE A 73 0.52 9.79 -16.08
C ILE A 73 1.07 8.44 -16.55
N SER A 74 2.35 8.40 -16.94
CA SER A 74 2.94 7.15 -17.41
C SER A 74 2.91 6.10 -16.28
N GLY A 75 2.80 4.81 -16.63
CA GLY A 75 2.88 3.73 -15.63
C GLY A 75 4.16 3.82 -14.78
N LYS A 76 5.23 4.43 -15.31
CA LYS A 76 6.45 4.77 -14.58
C LYS A 76 6.20 5.83 -13.51
N ASP A 77 5.58 6.96 -13.86
CA ASP A 77 5.34 8.07 -12.91
C ASP A 77 4.43 7.62 -11.76
N ARG A 78 3.46 6.73 -12.04
CA ARG A 78 2.63 6.11 -10.99
C ARG A 78 3.46 5.24 -10.05
N LEU A 79 4.30 4.36 -10.58
CA LEU A 79 5.19 3.52 -9.75
C LEU A 79 6.22 4.37 -8.98
N GLN A 80 6.71 5.47 -9.56
CA GLN A 80 7.56 6.43 -8.86
C GLN A 80 6.81 7.04 -7.67
N GLY A 81 5.55 7.44 -7.84
CA GLY A 81 4.72 7.94 -6.74
C GLY A 81 4.58 6.94 -5.58
N PHE A 82 4.30 5.66 -5.87
CA PHE A 82 4.28 4.62 -4.84
C PHE A 82 5.65 4.45 -4.15
N TYR A 83 6.73 4.48 -4.92
CA TYR A 83 8.07 4.38 -4.37
C TYR A 83 8.38 5.56 -3.43
N ASP A 84 8.06 6.77 -3.83
CA ASP A 84 8.25 8.00 -3.06
C ASP A 84 7.42 8.00 -1.77
N ASP A 85 6.21 7.43 -1.80
CA ASP A 85 5.36 7.17 -0.63
C ASP A 85 5.94 6.11 0.34
N GLY A 86 7.10 5.54 0.00
CA GLY A 86 7.76 4.53 0.80
C GLY A 86 7.18 3.13 0.61
N ILE A 87 6.57 2.85 -0.55
CA ILE A 87 5.98 1.55 -0.88
C ILE A 87 6.89 0.82 -1.87
N HIS A 88 7.09 -0.48 -1.64
CA HIS A 88 7.86 -1.32 -2.54
C HIS A 88 7.10 -1.59 -3.84
N VAL A 89 7.74 -1.31 -4.97
CA VAL A 89 7.24 -1.61 -6.33
C VAL A 89 7.88 -2.85 -6.94
N CYS A 90 8.88 -3.42 -6.28
CA CYS A 90 9.54 -4.65 -6.73
C CYS A 90 8.67 -5.88 -6.47
N HIS A 91 8.95 -6.96 -7.21
CA HIS A 91 8.24 -8.23 -7.08
C HIS A 91 8.30 -8.80 -5.65
N GLU A 92 9.48 -8.78 -5.04
CA GLU A 92 9.75 -9.40 -3.73
C GLU A 92 8.88 -8.85 -2.58
N LEU A 93 8.63 -7.53 -2.59
CA LEU A 93 7.98 -6.82 -1.48
C LEU A 93 6.77 -6.01 -1.94
N PHE A 94 6.18 -6.36 -3.07
CA PHE A 94 5.13 -5.58 -3.73
C PHE A 94 4.02 -5.10 -2.78
N GLY A 95 3.82 -3.78 -2.72
CA GLY A 95 2.82 -3.10 -1.90
C GLY A 95 3.15 -2.97 -0.41
N LYS A 96 4.24 -3.58 0.07
CA LYS A 96 4.70 -3.44 1.46
C LYS A 96 5.38 -2.10 1.70
N ARG A 97 5.39 -1.67 2.97
CA ARG A 97 6.06 -0.43 3.38
C ARG A 97 7.57 -0.64 3.55
N ARG A 98 8.37 0.33 3.13
CA ARG A 98 9.82 0.39 3.38
C ARG A 98 10.08 0.66 4.87
N GLN A 99 10.95 -0.13 5.49
CA GLN A 99 11.20 -0.07 6.95
C GLN A 99 12.04 1.14 7.39
N SER A 100 12.98 1.60 6.57
CA SER A 100 14.04 2.52 7.02
C SER A 100 14.24 3.75 6.12
N SER A 101 13.30 4.07 5.22
CA SER A 101 13.53 5.06 4.14
C SER A 101 14.68 4.69 3.20
N GLU A 102 15.28 3.51 3.38
CA GLU A 102 16.40 3.03 2.57
C GLU A 102 15.96 2.76 1.13
N ASP A 103 16.90 3.00 0.24
CA ASP A 103 16.74 2.76 -1.18
C ASP A 103 16.73 1.26 -1.46
N CYS A 104 15.61 0.76 -1.98
CA CYS A 104 15.50 -0.61 -2.44
C CYS A 104 16.07 -0.73 -3.87
N LEU A 105 17.24 -1.36 -4.02
CA LEU A 105 17.90 -1.59 -5.31
C LEU A 105 16.98 -2.26 -6.35
N PHE A 106 16.14 -3.21 -5.92
CA PHE A 106 15.18 -3.86 -6.80
C PHE A 106 14.09 -2.92 -7.31
N CYS A 107 13.63 -1.97 -6.48
CA CYS A 107 12.68 -0.96 -6.92
C CYS A 107 13.33 0.00 -7.92
N GLN A 108 14.58 0.39 -7.67
CA GLN A 108 15.34 1.23 -8.61
C GLN A 108 15.54 0.54 -9.97
N ASP A 109 15.88 -0.75 -9.99
CA ASP A 109 16.00 -1.51 -11.23
C ASP A 109 14.67 -1.55 -12.02
N VAL A 110 13.54 -1.80 -11.34
CA VAL A 110 12.21 -1.72 -11.97
C VAL A 110 11.98 -0.35 -12.60
N LEU A 111 12.22 0.74 -11.86
CA LEU A 111 12.01 2.11 -12.33
C LEU A 111 12.96 2.49 -13.49
N MET A 112 14.20 2.00 -13.47
CA MET A 112 15.18 2.21 -14.55
C MET A 112 14.84 1.44 -15.83
N ARG A 113 14.29 0.23 -15.73
CA ARG A 113 13.87 -0.53 -16.92
C ARG A 113 12.72 0.17 -17.65
N LEU A 114 11.83 0.80 -16.90
CA LEU A 114 10.70 1.57 -17.44
C LEU A 114 11.12 2.91 -18.06
N SER A 115 12.36 3.39 -17.85
CA SER A 115 12.86 4.63 -18.47
C SER A 115 13.57 4.44 -19.81
N LYS A 116 13.82 3.18 -20.21
CA LYS A 116 14.47 2.82 -21.48
C LYS A 116 13.50 2.24 -22.52
N GLY A 117 12.19 2.26 -22.22
CA GLY A 117 11.12 1.80 -23.10
C GLY A 117 10.46 2.95 -23.85
#